data_AF-A0A7Y5U3R6-F1
#
_entry.id   AF-A0A7Y5U3R6-F1
#
_cell.length_a   1.000
_cell.length_b   1.000
_cell.length_c   1.000
_cell.angle_alpha   90.00
_cell.angle_beta   90.00
_cell.angle_gamma   90.00
#
_symmetry.space_group_name_H-M   'P 1'
#
loop_
_entity.id
_entity.type
_entity.pdbx_description
1 polymer ?
#
loop_
_entity_poly.entity_id
_entity_poly.type
_entity_poly.pdbx_seq_one_letter_code
_entity_poly.pdbx_strand_id
1 'polypeptide(L)'
;MFGVPPVSRTYWRSLAQIENRPEYRAALEREFPEGASELPDGMTRRDMMMLVGASLSLAGLAGCRRPVEEIVPYVTAPEEIVPGIPRYYATTMPFRRSAYGLIVESHEGRPTKIEGNPAHPSTLGGSSARVQASVLGLYDPDRSQSVTQHGTPKSWNDFVTIWGQLAQPHAADGGAGLAVLSGS
;
A
#
# COMPACT_ATOMS: atom_id res chain seq x y z
N MET A 1 -2.37 -62.65 8.01
CA MET A 1 -1.47 -63.00 6.87
C MET A 1 -2.07 -62.39 5.61
N PHE A 2 -1.36 -61.43 4.99
CA PHE A 2 -1.38 -61.00 3.57
C PHE A 2 -2.68 -60.36 3.03
N GLY A 3 -2.74 -59.10 2.59
CA GLY A 3 -1.74 -58.26 1.94
C GLY A 3 -2.16 -58.06 0.48
N VAL A 4 -2.93 -57.00 0.19
CA VAL A 4 -3.30 -56.63 -1.20
C VAL A 4 -2.00 -56.32 -1.95
N PRO A 5 -1.73 -56.93 -3.12
CA PRO A 5 -0.51 -56.62 -3.87
C PRO A 5 -0.53 -55.14 -4.26
N PRO A 6 0.57 -54.39 -4.06
CA PRO A 6 0.63 -53.01 -4.49
C PRO A 6 0.53 -52.99 -6.01
N VAL A 7 -0.61 -52.53 -6.54
CA VAL A 7 -0.71 -52.17 -7.96
C VAL A 7 0.13 -50.91 -8.13
N SER A 8 1.40 -51.08 -8.48
CA SER A 8 2.28 -49.95 -8.78
C SER A 8 1.77 -49.30 -10.06
N ARG A 9 1.07 -48.18 -9.93
CA ARG A 9 0.68 -47.36 -11.07
C ARG A 9 1.96 -46.79 -11.68
N THR A 10 2.24 -47.12 -12.93
CA THR A 10 3.38 -46.54 -13.66
C THR A 10 3.02 -45.11 -14.04
N TYR A 11 3.70 -44.15 -13.42
CA TYR A 11 3.56 -42.73 -13.74
C TYR A 11 4.62 -42.32 -14.75
N TRP A 12 4.17 -41.91 -15.93
CA TRP A 12 5.04 -41.41 -16.99
C TRP A 12 5.25 -39.90 -16.80
N ARG A 13 6.51 -39.46 -16.90
CA ARG A 13 6.93 -38.05 -16.80
C ARG A 13 6.70 -37.29 -18.10
N SER A 14 6.64 -37.98 -19.23
CA SER A 14 6.34 -37.38 -20.54
C SER A 14 5.80 -38.41 -21.53
N LEU A 15 5.14 -37.92 -22.58
CA LEU A 15 4.68 -38.74 -23.72
C LEU A 15 5.85 -39.47 -24.39
N ALA A 16 7.01 -38.82 -24.49
CA ALA A 16 8.22 -39.42 -25.04
C ALA A 16 8.69 -40.65 -24.23
N GLN A 17 8.43 -40.68 -22.92
CA GLN A 17 8.71 -41.84 -22.07
C GLN A 17 7.83 -43.05 -22.39
N ILE A 18 6.57 -42.81 -22.78
CA ILE A 18 5.64 -43.87 -23.20
C ILE A 18 6.04 -44.41 -24.57
N GLU A 19 6.42 -43.53 -25.49
CA GLU A 19 6.76 -43.89 -26.86
C GLU A 19 8.10 -44.64 -26.98
N ASN A 20 8.98 -44.51 -25.97
CA ASN A 20 10.25 -45.24 -25.84
C ASN A 20 11.11 -45.28 -27.12
N ARG A 21 11.13 -44.17 -27.86
CA ARG A 21 11.90 -44.03 -29.10
C ARG A 21 13.40 -44.10 -28.81
N PRO A 22 14.24 -44.58 -29.75
CA PRO A 22 15.69 -44.70 -29.56
C PRO A 22 16.36 -43.36 -29.22
N GLU A 23 15.88 -42.24 -29.78
CA GLU A 23 16.37 -40.89 -29.47
C GLU A 23 16.11 -40.49 -28.02
N TYR A 24 14.94 -40.85 -27.47
CA TYR A 24 14.60 -40.59 -26.08
C TYR A 24 15.47 -41.39 -25.11
N ARG A 25 15.76 -42.65 -25.45
CA ARG A 25 16.68 -43.50 -24.68
C ARG A 25 18.10 -42.93 -24.66
N ALA A 26 18.60 -42.50 -25.82
CA ALA A 26 19.91 -41.86 -25.94
C ALA A 26 19.99 -40.55 -25.14
N ALA A 27 18.92 -39.75 -25.14
CA ALA A 27 18.84 -38.53 -24.33
C ALA A 27 18.73 -38.80 -22.82
N LEU A 28 18.19 -39.95 -22.41
CA LEU A 28 18.08 -40.38 -21.01
C LEU A 28 19.40 -40.91 -20.45
N GLU A 29 20.17 -41.61 -21.29
CA GLU A 29 21.52 -42.10 -20.97
C GLU A 29 22.54 -40.95 -20.88
N ARG A 30 22.23 -39.79 -21.49
CA ARG A 30 23.05 -38.57 -21.39
C ARG A 30 22.59 -37.70 -20.22
N GLU A 31 23.43 -37.57 -19.20
CA GLU A 31 23.11 -36.81 -17.97
C GLU A 31 22.87 -35.31 -18.21
N PHE A 32 23.50 -34.74 -19.26
CA PHE A 32 23.32 -33.33 -19.66
C PHE A 32 23.10 -33.21 -21.17
N PRO A 33 22.29 -32.25 -21.66
CA PRO A 33 22.22 -31.93 -23.08
C PRO A 33 23.61 -31.58 -23.67
N GLU A 34 23.80 -31.82 -24.96
CA GLU A 34 25.03 -31.41 -25.66
C GLU A 34 25.23 -29.90 -25.52
N GLY A 35 26.43 -29.49 -25.12
CA GLY A 35 26.75 -28.10 -24.80
C GLY A 35 26.32 -27.61 -23.41
N ALA A 36 25.64 -28.43 -22.59
CA ALA A 36 25.25 -28.04 -21.23
C ALA A 36 26.32 -28.38 -20.16
N SER A 37 27.16 -29.39 -20.42
CA SER A 37 28.29 -29.78 -19.56
C SER A 37 29.62 -29.16 -19.98
N GLU A 38 29.67 -28.56 -21.16
CA GLU A 38 30.87 -27.97 -21.74
C GLU A 38 30.86 -26.46 -21.50
N LEU A 39 31.98 -25.93 -21.02
CA LEU A 39 32.16 -24.49 -20.95
C LEU A 39 32.29 -23.95 -22.38
N PRO A 40 31.78 -22.75 -22.68
CA PRO A 40 32.00 -22.11 -23.98
C PRO A 40 33.48 -22.12 -24.35
N ASP A 41 33.80 -22.42 -25.61
CA ASP A 41 35.18 -22.51 -26.08
C ASP A 41 35.99 -21.25 -25.66
N GLY A 42 37.10 -21.48 -24.95
CA GLY A 42 37.97 -20.42 -24.44
C GLY A 42 37.72 -19.97 -22.99
N MET A 43 36.69 -20.48 -22.31
CA MET A 43 36.44 -20.19 -20.89
C MET A 43 36.95 -21.31 -19.99
N THR A 44 37.89 -21.01 -19.09
CA THR A 44 38.34 -21.99 -18.10
C THR A 44 37.41 -22.03 -16.89
N ARG A 45 37.43 -23.14 -16.13
CA ARG A 45 36.73 -23.24 -14.83
C ARG A 45 37.12 -22.12 -13.87
N ARG A 46 38.39 -21.66 -13.92
CA ARG A 46 38.89 -20.55 -13.11
C ARG A 46 38.22 -19.23 -13.52
N ASP A 47 38.07 -18.99 -14.83
CA ASP A 47 37.44 -17.77 -15.34
C ASP A 47 35.96 -17.70 -14.95
N MET A 48 35.26 -18.84 -15.01
CA MET A 48 33.87 -18.94 -14.55
C MET A 48 33.76 -18.65 -13.04
N MET A 49 34.62 -19.26 -12.20
CA MET A 49 34.62 -19.01 -10.75
C MET A 49 35.00 -17.56 -10.42
N MET A 50 35.88 -16.95 -11.21
CA MET A 50 36.25 -15.55 -11.08
C MET A 50 35.07 -14.64 -11.43
N LEU A 51 34.33 -14.95 -12.49
CA LEU A 51 33.13 -14.20 -12.89
C LEU A 51 32.03 -14.30 -11.82
N VAL A 52 31.72 -15.52 -11.35
CA VAL A 52 30.74 -15.75 -10.28
C VAL A 52 31.16 -15.03 -8.99
N GLY A 53 32.44 -15.14 -8.61
CA GLY A 53 33.00 -14.44 -7.45
C GLY A 53 32.91 -12.91 -7.58
N ALA A 54 33.17 -12.36 -8.76
CA ALA A 54 33.04 -10.94 -9.05
C ALA A 54 31.57 -10.47 -9.01
N SER A 55 30.63 -11.25 -9.53
CA SER A 55 29.20 -10.94 -9.46
C SER A 55 28.68 -10.96 -8.02
N LEU A 56 29.08 -11.95 -7.22
CA LEU A 56 28.70 -12.06 -5.80
C LEU A 56 29.30 -10.94 -4.96
N SER A 57 30.54 -10.53 -5.22
CA SER A 57 31.18 -9.42 -4.48
C SER A 57 30.53 -8.07 -4.78
N LEU A 58 30.21 -7.78 -6.05
CA LEU A 58 29.48 -6.57 -6.44
C LEU A 58 28.08 -6.52 -5.83
N ALA A 59 27.35 -7.63 -5.82
CA ALA A 59 26.04 -7.71 -5.17
C ALA A 59 26.13 -7.57 -3.63
N GLY A 60 27.17 -8.15 -3.01
CA GLY A 60 27.41 -8.07 -1.57
C GLY A 60 27.76 -6.66 -1.07
N LEU A 61 28.50 -5.88 -1.87
CA LEU A 61 28.87 -4.49 -1.54
C LEU A 61 27.67 -3.54 -1.60
N ALA A 62 26.67 -3.81 -2.45
CA ALA A 62 25.45 -3.02 -2.54
C ALA A 62 24.40 -3.35 -1.45
N GLY A 63 24.44 -4.57 -0.89
CA GLY A 63 23.40 -5.07 0.03
C GLY A 63 23.56 -4.71 1.51
N CYS A 64 24.71 -4.20 1.94
CA CYS A 64 25.03 -4.10 3.39
C CYS A 64 24.90 -2.69 4.00
N ARG A 65 24.45 -1.68 3.25
CA ARG A 65 24.33 -0.32 3.80
C ARG A 65 22.88 -0.01 4.15
N ARG A 66 22.57 -0.02 5.45
CA ARG A 66 21.31 0.54 5.96
C ARG A 66 21.23 2.01 5.51
N PRO A 67 20.11 2.45 4.91
CA PRO A 67 19.93 3.85 4.56
C PRO A 67 20.06 4.70 5.83
N VAL A 68 20.72 5.85 5.71
CA VAL A 68 20.80 6.81 6.82
C VAL A 68 19.41 7.43 6.94
N GLU A 69 18.72 7.15 8.04
CA GLU A 69 17.45 7.77 8.39
C GLU A 69 17.72 9.08 9.14
N GLU A 70 17.10 10.17 8.68
CA GLU A 70 17.22 11.48 9.33
C GLU A 70 16.12 11.65 10.38
N ILE A 71 16.50 12.14 11.57
CA ILE A 71 15.56 12.46 12.65
C ILE A 71 15.41 13.97 12.70
N VAL A 72 14.23 14.46 12.30
CA VAL A 72 13.92 15.90 12.26
C VAL A 72 13.11 16.29 13.51
N PRO A 73 13.69 17.07 14.46
CA PRO A 73 12.97 17.52 15.64
C PRO A 73 12.06 18.73 15.33
N TYR A 74 11.17 19.05 16.28
CA TYR A 74 10.39 20.28 16.22
C TYR A 74 11.29 21.51 16.28
N VAL A 75 11.05 22.48 15.38
CA VAL A 75 11.69 23.81 15.44
C VAL A 75 11.21 24.57 16.68
N THR A 76 9.92 24.46 16.99
CA THR A 76 9.31 24.97 18.22
C THR A 76 8.40 23.88 18.76
N ALA A 77 8.78 23.26 19.86
CA ALA A 77 8.04 22.17 20.45
C ALA A 77 6.79 22.69 21.18
N PRO A 78 5.58 22.20 20.86
CA PRO A 78 4.39 22.48 21.65
C PRO A 78 4.49 21.84 23.04
N GLU A 79 4.07 22.55 24.09
CA GLU A 79 4.16 22.05 25.48
C GLU A 79 3.35 20.77 25.72
N GLU A 80 2.26 20.59 24.97
CA GLU A 80 1.34 19.47 25.14
C GLU A 80 1.82 18.18 24.44
N ILE A 81 2.81 18.25 23.55
CA ILE A 81 3.24 17.13 22.73
C ILE A 81 4.59 16.60 23.22
N VAL A 82 4.58 15.34 23.65
CA VAL A 82 5.80 14.57 23.95
C VAL A 82 5.98 13.54 22.83
N PRO A 83 7.04 13.64 22.01
CA PRO A 83 7.28 12.68 20.92
C PRO A 83 7.32 11.23 21.43
N GLY A 84 6.61 10.33 20.73
CA GLY A 84 6.51 8.92 21.08
C GLY A 84 5.42 8.58 22.11
N ILE A 85 4.73 9.56 22.69
CA ILE A 85 3.57 9.32 23.56
C ILE A 85 2.30 9.77 22.82
N PRO A 86 1.37 8.85 22.51
CA PRO A 86 0.13 9.21 21.84
C PRO A 86 -0.76 10.08 22.74
N ARG A 87 -1.53 10.97 22.10
CA ARG A 87 -2.55 11.80 22.73
C ARG A 87 -3.94 11.38 22.28
N TYR A 88 -4.91 11.48 23.17
CA TYR A 88 -6.30 11.11 22.89
C TYR A 88 -7.17 12.35 22.85
N TYR A 89 -7.88 12.56 21.74
CA TYR A 89 -8.79 13.68 21.54
C TYR A 89 -10.22 13.19 21.45
N ALA A 90 -11.12 13.77 22.24
CA ALA A 90 -12.55 13.55 22.10
C ALA A 90 -13.07 14.36 20.89
N THR A 91 -13.68 13.68 19.93
CA THR A 91 -14.23 14.27 18.71
C THR A 91 -15.55 13.62 18.33
N THR A 92 -16.21 14.12 17.30
CA THR A 92 -17.45 13.56 16.76
C THR A 92 -17.36 13.40 15.26
N MET A 93 -17.75 12.25 14.74
CA MET A 93 -17.89 12.02 13.29
C MET A 93 -19.36 12.15 12.89
N PRO A 94 -19.72 13.14 12.04
CA PRO A 94 -21.04 13.16 11.42
C PRO A 94 -21.13 12.02 10.40
N PHE A 95 -22.17 11.21 10.50
CA PHE A 95 -22.46 10.17 9.53
C PHE A 95 -23.96 10.00 9.37
N ARG A 96 -24.44 10.37 8.18
CA ARG A 96 -25.87 10.57 7.94
C ARG A 96 -26.46 11.54 8.98
N ARG A 97 -27.73 11.37 9.31
CA ARG A 97 -28.48 12.16 10.29
C ARG A 97 -28.06 11.92 11.76
N SER A 98 -26.85 11.42 12.00
CA SER A 98 -26.37 11.07 13.35
C SER A 98 -24.90 11.44 13.52
N ALA A 99 -24.50 11.66 14.77
CA ALA A 99 -23.12 11.90 15.15
C ALA A 99 -22.63 10.78 16.08
N TYR A 100 -21.47 10.22 15.76
CA TYR A 100 -20.79 9.24 16.60
C TYR A 100 -19.74 9.96 17.42
N GLY A 101 -19.80 9.86 18.75
CA GLY A 101 -18.76 10.39 19.63
C GLY A 101 -17.59 9.43 19.70
N LEU A 102 -16.40 9.94 19.46
CA LEU A 102 -15.19 9.16 19.23
C LEU A 102 -14.05 9.69 20.09
N ILE A 103 -13.08 8.82 20.33
CA ILE A 103 -11.78 9.16 20.88
C ILE A 103 -10.74 8.81 19.81
N VAL A 104 -9.95 9.80 19.43
CA VAL A 104 -8.92 9.65 18.39
C VAL A 104 -7.55 9.67 19.04
N GLU A 105 -6.78 8.62 18.79
CA GLU A 105 -5.37 8.57 19.11
C GLU A 105 -4.60 9.36 18.05
N SER A 106 -3.74 10.27 18.51
CA SER A 106 -2.93 11.15 17.68
C SER A 106 -1.47 11.05 18.10
N HIS A 107 -0.60 10.74 17.14
CA HIS A 107 0.84 10.76 17.30
C HIS A 107 1.38 12.05 16.69
N GLU A 108 1.96 12.93 17.50
CA GLU A 108 2.55 14.19 17.04
C GLU A 108 1.60 15.06 16.17
N GLY A 109 0.29 15.00 16.43
CA GLY A 109 -0.73 15.72 15.66
C GLY A 109 -1.31 14.95 14.47
N ARG A 110 -0.89 13.70 14.23
CA ARG A 110 -1.41 12.81 13.19
C ARG A 110 -2.38 11.78 13.79
N PRO A 111 -3.69 11.84 13.48
CA PRO A 111 -4.65 10.81 13.87
C PRO A 111 -4.25 9.42 13.35
N THR A 112 -3.95 8.45 14.20
CA THR A 112 -3.54 7.10 13.75
C THR A 112 -4.62 6.06 13.97
N LYS A 113 -5.48 6.27 14.97
CA LYS A 113 -6.49 5.28 15.39
C LYS A 113 -7.72 5.98 15.95
N ILE A 114 -8.88 5.39 15.70
CA ILE A 114 -10.18 5.94 16.11
C ILE A 114 -10.92 4.88 16.91
N GLU A 115 -11.37 5.21 18.12
CA GLU A 115 -12.21 4.35 18.95
C GLU A 115 -13.48 5.06 19.40
N GLY A 116 -14.44 4.30 19.91
CA GLY A 116 -15.67 4.86 20.47
C GLY A 116 -15.39 5.62 21.77
N ASN A 117 -16.13 6.70 22.02
CA ASN A 117 -16.07 7.38 23.31
C ASN A 117 -17.00 6.68 24.33
N PRO A 118 -16.50 6.15 25.45
CA PRO A 118 -17.33 5.54 26.50
C PRO A 118 -18.38 6.48 27.09
N ALA A 119 -18.09 7.78 27.13
CA ALA A 119 -19.00 8.80 27.66
C ALA A 119 -20.08 9.24 26.65
N HIS A 120 -20.00 8.82 25.39
CA HIS A 120 -20.95 9.24 24.36
C HIS A 120 -22.03 8.17 24.13
N PRO A 121 -23.33 8.54 24.15
CA PRO A 121 -24.43 7.58 24.14
C PRO A 121 -24.53 6.73 22.88
N SER A 122 -24.04 7.23 21.73
CA SER A 122 -24.12 6.50 20.46
C SER A 122 -23.03 5.46 20.24
N THR A 123 -21.92 5.52 20.97
CA THR A 123 -20.77 4.64 20.76
C THR A 123 -20.44 3.83 22.01
N LEU A 124 -20.60 4.38 23.21
CA LEU A 124 -20.38 3.68 24.49
C LEU A 124 -19.04 2.91 24.53
N GLY A 125 -18.01 3.46 23.89
CA GLY A 125 -16.67 2.86 23.79
C GLY A 125 -16.46 1.97 22.56
N GLY A 126 -17.52 1.63 21.82
CA GLY A 126 -17.44 0.83 20.60
C GLY A 126 -17.22 1.65 19.33
N SER A 127 -16.47 1.08 18.39
CA SER A 127 -16.25 1.63 17.05
C SER A 127 -16.74 0.66 15.96
N SER A 128 -17.32 1.18 14.89
CA SER A 128 -17.72 0.37 13.73
C SER A 128 -16.59 0.26 12.72
N ALA A 129 -16.64 -0.74 11.84
CA ALA A 129 -15.64 -0.90 10.76
C ALA A 129 -15.53 0.37 9.88
N ARG A 130 -16.63 1.09 9.66
CA ARG A 130 -16.63 2.34 8.88
C ARG A 130 -15.94 3.48 9.64
N VAL A 131 -16.18 3.60 10.94
CA VAL A 131 -15.51 4.59 11.80
C VAL A 131 -14.01 4.33 11.84
N GLN A 132 -13.60 3.07 11.97
CA GLN A 132 -12.18 2.70 11.93
C GLN A 132 -11.55 3.02 10.58
N ALA A 133 -12.25 2.71 9.48
CA ALA A 133 -11.75 2.96 8.13
C ALA A 133 -11.70 4.45 7.75
N SER A 134 -12.40 5.35 8.45
CA SER A 134 -12.45 6.76 8.07
C SER A 134 -11.09 7.46 8.17
N VAL A 135 -10.18 6.95 9.00
CA VAL A 135 -8.79 7.44 9.06
C VAL A 135 -8.08 7.29 7.70
N LEU A 136 -8.40 6.26 6.92
CA LEU A 136 -7.80 6.06 5.60
C LEU A 136 -8.27 7.13 4.60
N GLY A 137 -9.52 7.60 4.72
CA GLY A 137 -10.02 8.70 3.90
C GLY A 137 -9.33 10.03 4.18
N LEU A 138 -8.77 10.21 5.39
CA LEU A 138 -7.95 11.39 5.71
C LEU A 138 -6.57 11.32 5.04
N TYR A 139 -6.00 10.12 4.96
CA TYR A 139 -4.69 9.85 4.37
C TYR A 139 -4.73 9.32 2.93
N ASP A 140 -5.87 9.44 2.26
CA ASP A 140 -6.05 9.01 0.89
C ASP A 140 -5.23 9.91 -0.06
N PRO A 141 -4.27 9.38 -0.84
CA PRO A 141 -3.47 10.17 -1.77
C PRO A 141 -4.31 10.80 -2.89
N ASP A 142 -5.44 10.20 -3.25
CA ASP A 142 -6.35 10.69 -4.30
C ASP A 142 -7.30 11.78 -3.79
N ARG A 143 -7.24 12.10 -2.49
CA ARG A 143 -8.02 13.19 -1.90
C ARG A 143 -7.70 14.51 -2.59
N SER A 144 -8.72 15.31 -2.87
CA SER A 144 -8.56 16.64 -3.49
C SER A 144 -7.56 17.51 -2.70
N GLN A 145 -6.46 17.87 -3.37
CA GLN A 145 -5.36 18.65 -2.79
C GLN A 145 -5.48 20.15 -3.10
N SER A 146 -6.29 20.52 -4.09
CA SER A 146 -6.49 21.92 -4.51
C SER A 146 -7.90 22.14 -5.01
N VAL A 147 -8.33 23.41 -4.96
CA VAL A 147 -9.58 23.84 -5.59
C VAL A 147 -9.43 23.75 -7.10
N THR A 148 -10.47 23.34 -7.82
CA THR A 148 -10.45 23.26 -9.28
C THR A 148 -11.60 24.05 -9.89
N GLN A 149 -11.35 24.59 -11.07
CA GLN A 149 -12.36 25.24 -11.92
C GLN A 149 -12.27 24.60 -13.30
N HIS A 150 -13.35 23.94 -13.74
CA HIS A 150 -13.39 23.19 -15.01
C HIS A 150 -12.20 22.23 -15.19
N GLY A 151 -11.83 21.52 -14.12
CA GLY A 151 -10.72 20.56 -14.13
C GLY A 151 -9.31 21.17 -14.03
N THR A 152 -9.18 22.50 -14.03
CA THR A 152 -7.89 23.19 -13.86
C THR A 152 -7.70 23.61 -12.39
N PRO A 153 -6.54 23.33 -11.76
CA PRO A 153 -6.25 23.80 -10.41
C PRO A 153 -6.29 25.34 -10.27
N LYS A 154 -6.84 25.81 -9.15
CA LYS A 154 -6.98 27.23 -8.77
C LYS A 154 -6.65 27.42 -7.29
N SER A 155 -6.36 28.66 -6.92
CA SER A 155 -6.15 29.02 -5.51
C SER A 155 -7.49 29.17 -4.77
N TRP A 156 -7.44 29.09 -3.44
CA TRP A 156 -8.60 29.40 -2.60
C TRP A 156 -9.07 30.86 -2.80
N ASN A 157 -8.15 31.79 -3.02
CA ASN A 157 -8.47 33.20 -3.23
C ASN A 157 -9.21 33.45 -4.55
N ASP A 158 -8.88 32.69 -5.60
CA ASP A 158 -9.62 32.72 -6.86
C ASP A 158 -11.07 32.29 -6.64
N PHE A 159 -11.28 31.21 -5.89
CA PHE A 159 -12.64 30.76 -5.53
C PHE A 159 -13.41 31.83 -4.76
N VAL A 160 -12.81 32.44 -3.73
CA VAL A 160 -13.46 33.50 -2.94
C VAL A 160 -13.83 34.70 -3.83
N THR A 161 -12.95 35.08 -4.76
CA THR A 161 -13.20 36.18 -5.70
C THR A 161 -14.35 35.85 -6.66
N ILE A 162 -14.34 34.65 -7.25
CA ILE A 162 -15.38 34.17 -8.16
C ILE A 162 -16.73 34.07 -7.43
N TRP A 163 -16.74 33.48 -6.24
CA TRP A 163 -17.94 33.39 -5.41
C TRP A 163 -18.47 34.78 -5.05
N GLY A 164 -17.59 35.73 -4.70
CA GLY A 164 -17.97 37.10 -4.43
C GLY A 164 -18.67 37.77 -5.61
N GLN A 165 -18.20 37.55 -6.83
CA GLN A 165 -18.84 38.08 -8.05
C GLN A 165 -20.20 37.42 -8.34
N LEU A 166 -20.32 36.10 -8.11
CA LEU A 166 -21.58 35.36 -8.29
C LEU A 166 -22.62 35.68 -7.21
N ALA A 167 -22.20 35.93 -5.97
CA ALA A 167 -23.10 36.15 -4.85
C ALA A 167 -23.83 37.50 -4.91
N GLN A 168 -23.22 38.54 -5.48
CA GLN A 168 -23.81 39.89 -5.58
C GLN A 168 -25.17 39.94 -6.31
N PRO A 169 -25.32 39.42 -7.55
CA PRO A 169 -26.61 39.43 -8.24
C PRO A 169 -27.67 38.60 -7.50
N HIS A 170 -27.29 37.43 -6.97
CA HIS A 170 -28.19 36.59 -6.17
C HIS A 170 -28.59 37.25 -4.84
N ALA A 171 -27.76 38.10 -4.26
CA ALA A 171 -28.16 38.87 -3.08
C ALA A 171 -29.22 39.94 -3.44
N ALA A 172 -29.13 40.53 -4.64
CA ALA A 172 -30.03 41.58 -5.10
C ALA A 172 -31.41 41.06 -5.52
N ASP A 173 -31.51 39.82 -6.01
CA ASP A 173 -32.76 39.20 -6.47
C ASP A 173 -33.43 38.30 -5.42
N GLY A 174 -32.91 38.28 -4.19
CA GLY A 174 -33.43 37.44 -3.10
C GLY A 174 -33.03 35.97 -3.19
N GLY A 175 -31.99 35.63 -3.95
CA GLY A 175 -31.43 34.29 -4.09
C GLY A 175 -32.05 33.51 -5.25
N ALA A 176 -32.66 34.20 -6.22
CA ALA A 176 -33.33 33.56 -7.33
C ALA A 176 -32.33 32.71 -8.14
N GLY A 177 -32.63 31.42 -8.29
CA GLY A 177 -31.77 30.47 -9.00
C GLY A 177 -30.58 29.91 -8.19
N LEU A 178 -30.36 30.34 -6.95
CA LEU A 178 -29.37 29.74 -6.06
C LEU A 178 -29.98 28.59 -5.26
N ALA A 179 -29.38 27.40 -5.35
CA ALA A 179 -29.76 26.24 -4.57
C ALA A 179 -28.52 25.61 -3.92
N VAL A 180 -28.67 25.17 -2.67
CA VAL A 180 -27.64 24.42 -1.95
C VAL A 180 -28.08 22.97 -1.83
N LEU A 181 -27.27 22.06 -2.36
CA LEU A 181 -27.45 20.63 -2.20
C LEU A 181 -26.48 20.15 -1.12
N SER A 182 -27.02 19.79 0.05
CA SER A 182 -26.26 19.19 1.13
C SER A 182 -26.65 17.73 1.33
N GLY A 183 -25.65 16.87 1.58
CA GLY A 183 -25.88 15.50 1.98
C GLY A 183 -26.29 15.42 3.44
N SER A 184 -27.31 14.60 3.76
CA SER A 184 -27.72 14.32 5.13
C SER A 184 -26.87 13.24 5.76
#